data_AF-A0A1Y2K512-F1
#
_entry.id   AF-A0A1Y2K512-F1
#
_cell.length_a   1.000
_cell.length_b   1.000
_cell.length_c   1.000
_cell.angle_alpha   90.00
_cell.angle_beta   90.00
_cell.angle_gamma   90.00
#
_symmetry.space_group_name_H-M   'P 1'
#
loop_
_entity.id
_entity.type
_entity.pdbx_description
1 polymer ?
#
loop_
_entity_poly.entity_id
_entity_poly.type
_entity_poly.pdbx_seq_one_letter_code
_entity_poly.pdbx_strand_id
1 'polypeptide(L)'
;MFEAMESDLHNLVPAVGELNGDRSNRSFGMVAGEPRVYGACDFEIDWDTDRVEPRPEVQGDVARAYFYMNATYGLPISKKQRRLFQVWMSQDPVDDWERERNRRIEKIQGNANPFVK
;
A
#
# COMPACT_ATOMS: atom_id res chain seq x y z
N MET A 1 -12.73 17.33 4.56
CA MET A 1 -12.64 15.86 4.76
C MET A 1 -11.83 15.21 3.65
N PHE A 2 -12.22 15.36 2.38
CA PHE A 2 -11.44 14.86 1.24
C PHE A 2 -10.01 15.43 1.16
N GLU A 3 -9.85 16.76 1.28
CA GLU A 3 -8.54 17.42 1.26
C GLU A 3 -7.57 16.87 2.31
N ALA A 4 -8.07 16.55 3.51
CA ALA A 4 -7.27 15.97 4.59
C ALA A 4 -6.86 14.52 4.31
N MET A 5 -7.61 13.79 3.47
CA MET A 5 -7.31 12.40 3.10
C MET A 5 -6.33 12.32 1.93
N GLU A 6 -6.49 13.18 0.92
CA GLU A 6 -5.61 13.19 -0.25
C GLU A 6 -4.21 13.74 0.06
N SER A 7 -4.12 14.64 1.04
CA SER A 7 -2.86 15.24 1.48
C SER A 7 -2.17 14.47 2.61
N ASP A 8 -2.75 13.37 3.09
CA ASP A 8 -2.14 12.58 4.15
C ASP A 8 -0.87 11.89 3.65
N LEU A 9 0.26 12.31 4.21
CA LEU A 9 1.59 11.86 3.83
C LEU A 9 1.77 10.35 4.08
N HIS A 10 1.04 9.73 5.00
CA HIS A 10 1.11 8.27 5.20
C HIS A 10 0.58 7.48 4.01
N ASN A 11 -0.20 8.10 3.12
CA ASN A 11 -0.74 7.51 1.89
C ASN A 11 -0.03 7.98 0.61
N LEU A 12 0.99 8.83 0.70
CA LEU A 12 1.75 9.35 -0.45
C LEU A 12 3.14 8.71 -0.55
N VAL A 13 3.41 8.05 -1.68
CA VAL A 13 4.69 7.39 -1.97
C VAL A 13 5.18 7.73 -3.37
N PRO A 14 6.50 7.83 -3.59
CA PRO A 14 7.04 7.96 -4.93
C PRO A 14 6.83 6.65 -5.72
N ALA A 15 6.39 6.78 -6.97
CA ALA A 15 6.20 5.64 -7.87
C ALA A 15 6.67 5.99 -9.28
N VAL A 16 7.01 4.97 -10.07
CA VAL A 16 7.26 5.13 -11.50
C VAL A 16 5.95 5.51 -12.20
N GLY A 17 5.99 6.53 -13.05
CA GLY A 17 4.78 7.11 -13.66
C GLY A 17 3.93 6.10 -14.45
N GLU A 18 4.59 5.20 -15.20
CA GLU A 18 3.95 4.11 -15.92
C GLU A 18 3.22 3.15 -14.96
N LEU A 19 3.91 2.64 -13.93
CA LEU A 19 3.31 1.77 -12.92
C LEU A 19 2.14 2.44 -12.19
N ASN A 20 2.27 3.73 -11.86
CA ASN A 20 1.19 4.49 -11.23
C ASN A 20 -0.02 4.63 -12.16
N GLY A 21 0.22 4.91 -13.44
CA GLY A 21 -0.82 4.99 -14.46
C GLY A 21 -1.56 3.66 -14.65
N ASP A 22 -0.82 2.57 -14.80
CA ASP A 22 -1.39 1.25 -15.03
C ASP A 22 -2.06 0.68 -13.76
N ARG A 23 -1.51 0.96 -12.57
CA ARG A 23 -2.15 0.63 -11.29
C ARG A 23 -3.52 1.29 -11.16
N SER A 24 -3.65 2.55 -11.58
CA SER A 24 -4.91 3.30 -11.56
C SER A 24 -5.63 3.20 -10.19
N ASN A 25 -6.89 2.79 -10.18
CA ASN A 25 -7.71 2.51 -8.98
C ASN A 25 -7.93 1.01 -8.75
N ARG A 26 -7.09 0.14 -9.34
CA ARG A 26 -7.21 -1.32 -9.21
C ARG A 26 -7.00 -1.78 -7.78
N SER A 27 -7.66 -2.87 -7.42
CA SER A 27 -7.55 -3.43 -6.08
C SER A 27 -6.25 -4.21 -5.93
N PHE A 28 -5.57 -4.05 -4.80
CA PHE A 28 -4.45 -4.92 -4.48
C PHE A 28 -4.91 -6.36 -4.22
N GLY A 29 -4.16 -7.31 -4.76
CA GLY A 29 -4.45 -8.74 -4.68
C GLY A 29 -3.37 -9.59 -5.33
N MET A 30 -3.28 -10.86 -4.94
CA MET A 30 -2.40 -11.82 -5.62
C MET A 30 -2.86 -12.04 -7.07
N VAL A 31 -1.92 -12.06 -8.00
CA VAL A 31 -2.09 -12.29 -9.44
C VAL A 31 -1.43 -13.63 -9.79
N ALA A 32 -2.22 -14.55 -10.35
CA ALA A 32 -1.71 -15.87 -10.70
C ALA A 32 -0.82 -15.81 -11.97
N GLY A 33 0.23 -16.64 -12.00
CA GLY A 33 1.05 -16.85 -13.18
C GLY A 33 2.21 -15.86 -13.36
N GLU A 34 2.32 -14.85 -12.48
CA GLU A 34 3.49 -13.95 -12.42
C GLU A 34 3.84 -13.31 -13.77
N PRO A 35 2.89 -12.66 -14.48
CA PRO A 35 3.16 -12.06 -15.77
C PRO A 35 4.18 -10.92 -15.64
N ARG A 36 5.44 -11.18 -16.03
CA ARG A 36 6.57 -10.22 -15.94
C ARG A 36 6.54 -9.12 -17.01
N VAL A 37 5.44 -8.38 -17.09
CA VAL A 37 5.23 -7.30 -18.08
C VAL A 37 6.28 -6.20 -17.93
N TYR A 38 6.70 -5.89 -16.70
CA TYR A 38 7.71 -4.87 -16.40
C TYR A 38 9.13 -5.44 -16.21
N GLY A 39 9.40 -6.62 -16.77
CA GLY A 39 10.71 -7.25 -16.77
C GLY A 39 11.19 -7.61 -15.36
N ALA A 40 12.25 -6.95 -14.89
CA ALA A 40 12.85 -7.20 -13.58
C ALA A 40 12.05 -6.62 -12.41
N CYS A 41 11.09 -5.73 -12.67
CA CYS A 41 10.19 -5.23 -11.63
C CYS A 41 9.11 -6.27 -11.35
N ASP A 42 9.05 -6.74 -10.10
CA ASP A 42 8.11 -7.74 -9.57
C ASP A 42 6.71 -7.15 -9.33
N PHE A 43 6.11 -6.64 -10.39
CA PHE A 43 4.83 -5.94 -10.34
C PHE A 43 3.92 -6.48 -11.43
N GLU A 44 2.76 -6.99 -11.03
CA GLU A 44 1.87 -7.72 -11.90
C GLU A 44 0.50 -7.04 -11.93
N ILE A 45 -0.10 -7.02 -13.12
CA ILE A 45 -1.47 -6.52 -13.32
C ILE A 45 -2.29 -7.62 -13.97
N ASP A 46 -3.40 -7.94 -13.33
CA ASP A 46 -4.48 -8.72 -13.92
C ASP A 46 -5.57 -7.75 -14.40
N TRP A 47 -5.59 -7.53 -15.71
CA TRP A 47 -6.55 -6.65 -16.39
C TRP A 47 -7.97 -7.21 -16.41
N ASP A 48 -8.13 -8.55 -16.34
CA ASP A 48 -9.44 -9.20 -16.38
C ASP A 48 -10.15 -9.09 -15.02
N THR A 49 -9.39 -9.10 -13.92
CA THR A 49 -9.94 -8.99 -12.56
C THR A 49 -9.70 -7.65 -11.87
N ASP A 50 -9.12 -6.67 -12.57
CA ASP A 50 -8.72 -5.35 -12.07
C ASP A 50 -7.91 -5.45 -10.76
N ARG A 51 -6.90 -6.33 -10.79
CA ARG A 51 -6.00 -6.55 -9.66
C ARG A 51 -4.57 -6.20 -9.98
N VAL A 52 -3.88 -5.76 -8.92
CA VAL A 52 -2.46 -5.47 -8.95
C VAL A 52 -1.80 -6.20 -7.80
N GLU A 53 -0.72 -6.90 -8.12
CA GLU A 53 0.21 -7.45 -7.15
C GLU A 53 1.47 -6.58 -7.14
N PRO A 54 1.82 -5.96 -6.00
CA PRO A 54 3.07 -5.26 -5.87
C PRO A 54 4.18 -6.22 -5.41
N ARG A 55 5.43 -5.77 -5.58
CA ARG A 55 6.62 -6.52 -5.16
C ARG A 55 6.50 -6.99 -3.70
N PRO A 56 6.94 -8.22 -3.36
CA PRO A 56 6.82 -8.76 -2.01
C PRO A 56 7.35 -7.85 -0.90
N GLU A 57 8.44 -7.11 -1.16
CA GLU A 57 9.09 -6.22 -0.20
C GLU A 57 8.36 -4.88 0.04
N VAL A 58 7.21 -4.64 -0.59
CA VAL A 58 6.36 -3.47 -0.30
C VAL A 58 4.92 -3.84 0.05
N GLN A 59 4.60 -5.13 0.12
CA GLN A 59 3.25 -5.61 0.40
C GLN A 59 2.79 -5.22 1.82
N GLY A 60 3.70 -5.27 2.78
CA GLY A 60 3.48 -4.85 4.16
C GLY A 60 3.21 -3.34 4.26
N ASP A 61 3.97 -2.52 3.52
CA ASP A 61 3.81 -1.06 3.49
C ASP A 61 2.40 -0.68 3.01
N VAL A 62 1.98 -1.29 1.89
CA VAL A 62 0.64 -1.12 1.33
C VAL A 62 -0.41 -1.52 2.37
N ALA A 63 -0.26 -2.68 3.00
CA ALA A 63 -1.21 -3.16 4.00
C ALA A 63 -1.33 -2.19 5.20
N ARG A 64 -0.21 -1.70 5.73
CA ARG A 64 -0.17 -0.75 6.85
C ARG A 64 -0.77 0.60 6.48
N ALA A 65 -0.55 1.09 5.25
CA ALA A 65 -1.18 2.31 4.74
C ALA A 65 -2.71 2.15 4.65
N TYR A 66 -3.21 1.02 4.13
CA TYR A 66 -4.66 0.76 4.07
C TYR A 66 -5.29 0.69 5.46
N PHE A 67 -4.66 -0.02 6.41
CA PHE A 67 -5.16 -0.08 7.77
C PHE A 67 -5.17 1.28 8.46
N TYR A 68 -4.13 2.09 8.25
CA TYR A 68 -4.08 3.46 8.71
C TYR A 68 -5.25 4.29 8.15
N MET A 69 -5.45 4.28 6.83
CA MET A 69 -6.53 5.06 6.23
C MET A 69 -7.92 4.59 6.67
N ASN A 70 -8.11 3.28 6.92
CA ASN A 70 -9.33 2.75 7.51
C ASN A 70 -9.53 3.22 8.97
N ALA A 71 -8.48 3.19 9.79
CA ALA A 71 -8.56 3.60 11.20
C ALA A 71 -8.76 5.12 11.36
N THR A 72 -8.10 5.92 10.53
CA THR A 72 -8.12 7.39 10.61
C THR A 72 -9.38 7.98 9.98
N TYR A 73 -9.83 7.44 8.84
CA TYR A 73 -10.89 8.04 8.02
C TYR A 73 -12.12 7.15 7.82
N GLY A 74 -12.13 5.92 8.34
CA GLY A 74 -13.26 4.99 8.18
C GLY A 74 -13.40 4.41 6.77
N LEU A 75 -12.37 4.51 5.92
CA LEU A 75 -12.43 3.97 4.55
C LEU A 75 -12.66 2.45 4.54
N PRO A 76 -13.65 1.93 3.83
CA PRO A 76 -14.02 0.53 3.94
C PRO A 76 -12.94 -0.38 3.35
N ILE A 77 -12.60 -1.44 4.10
CA ILE A 77 -11.78 -2.56 3.62
C ILE A 77 -12.67 -3.80 3.62
N SER A 78 -12.77 -4.48 2.46
CA SER A 78 -13.53 -5.72 2.35
C SER A 78 -12.94 -6.81 3.25
N LYS A 79 -13.75 -7.80 3.66
CA LYS A 79 -13.28 -8.93 4.48
C LYS A 79 -12.13 -9.70 3.81
N LYS A 80 -12.15 -9.82 2.47
CA LYS A 80 -11.11 -10.48 1.68
C LYS A 80 -9.80 -9.69 1.71
N GLN A 81 -9.85 -8.39 1.43
CA GLN A 81 -8.66 -7.52 1.47
C GLN A 81 -8.07 -7.43 2.88
N ARG A 82 -8.91 -7.35 3.91
CA ARG A 82 -8.44 -7.32 5.29
C ARG A 82 -7.59 -8.55 5.63
N ARG A 83 -8.04 -9.75 5.23
CA ARG A 83 -7.28 -10.99 5.44
C ARG A 83 -5.97 -10.99 4.65
N LEU A 84 -6.01 -10.54 3.40
CA LEU A 84 -4.81 -10.41 2.58
C LEU A 84 -3.79 -9.47 3.23
N PHE A 85 -4.21 -8.27 3.62
CA PHE A 85 -3.34 -7.27 4.25
C PHE A 85 -2.77 -7.75 5.60
N GLN A 86 -3.51 -8.55 6.36
CA GLN A 86 -2.97 -9.20 7.57
C GLN A 86 -1.85 -10.19 7.25
N VAL A 87 -1.98 -10.95 6.17
CA VAL A 87 -0.93 -11.88 5.70
C VAL A 87 0.28 -11.09 5.21
N TRP A 88 0.09 -10.06 4.39
CA TRP A 88 1.16 -9.20 3.89
C TRP A 88 1.94 -8.52 5.01
N MET A 89 1.27 -7.95 6.02
CA MET A 89 1.96 -7.39 7.19
C MET A 89 2.82 -8.40 7.95
N SER A 90 2.47 -9.69 7.90
CA SER A 90 3.25 -10.76 8.55
C SER A 90 4.42 -11.25 7.70
N GLN A 91 4.28 -11.19 6.38
CA GLN A 91 5.31 -11.65 5.42
C GLN A 91 6.35 -10.57 5.13
N ASP A 92 5.94 -9.31 5.21
CA ASP A 92 6.76 -8.12 5.03
C ASP A 92 6.70 -7.24 6.30
N PRO A 93 7.55 -7.55 7.32
CA PRO A 93 7.60 -6.85 8.59
C PRO A 93 8.10 -5.42 8.45
N VAL A 94 7.77 -4.57 9.42
CA VAL A 94 8.19 -3.17 9.42
C VAL A 94 9.71 -3.02 9.41
N ASP A 95 10.24 -2.36 8.38
CA ASP A 95 11.66 -2.11 8.22
C ASP A 95 12.13 -0.77 8.86
N ASP A 96 13.43 -0.51 8.80
CA ASP A 96 14.01 0.72 9.37
C ASP A 96 13.58 1.98 8.61
N TRP A 97 13.38 1.87 7.31
CA TRP A 97 12.97 2.99 6.46
C TRP A 97 11.55 3.43 6.78
N GLU A 98 10.61 2.49 6.92
CA GLU A 98 9.25 2.77 7.33
C GLU A 98 9.18 3.42 8.70
N ARG A 99 9.96 2.95 9.69
CA ARG A 99 10.02 3.58 11.02
C ARG A 99 10.52 5.01 10.93
N GLU A 100 11.55 5.25 10.13
CA GLU A 100 12.11 6.59 9.92
C GLU A 100 11.13 7.50 9.17
N ARG A 101 10.49 7.00 8.12
CA ARG A 101 9.45 7.71 7.36
C ARG A 101 8.28 8.07 8.27
N ASN A 102 7.80 7.14 9.10
CA ASN A 102 6.72 7.38 10.06
C ASN A 102 7.08 8.51 11.04
N ARG A 103 8.30 8.48 11.61
CA ARG A 103 8.83 9.55 12.48
C ARG A 103 8.92 10.90 11.78
N ARG A 104 9.32 10.93 10.50
CA ARG A 104 9.39 12.17 9.71
C ARG A 104 8.01 12.74 9.43
N ILE A 105 7.06 11.88 9.04
CA ILE A 105 5.69 12.31 8.78
C ILE A 105 5.03 12.82 10.06
N GLU A 106 5.18 12.14 11.20
CA GLU A 106 4.64 12.60 12.48
C GLU A 106 5.11 14.01 12.84
N LYS A 107 6.39 14.35 12.59
CA LYS A 107 6.92 15.69 12.81
C LYS A 107 6.29 16.77 11.92
N ILE A 108 5.86 16.41 10.71
CA ILE A 108 5.33 17.35 9.71
C ILE A 108 3.80 17.44 9.82
N GLN A 109 3.12 16.30 9.88
CA GLN A 109 1.66 16.17 9.87
C GLN A 109 1.04 16.18 11.27
N GLY A 110 1.82 15.84 12.30
CA GLY A 110 1.38 15.83 13.70
C GLY A 110 0.82 14.50 14.20
N ASN A 111 0.79 13.45 13.36
CA ASN A 111 0.33 12.12 13.75
C ASN A 111 1.15 10.98 13.12
N ALA A 112 1.32 9.90 13.88
CA ALA A 112 1.98 8.68 13.44
C ALA A 112 0.98 7.66 12.88
N ASN A 113 1.47 6.77 12.01
CA ASN A 113 0.78 5.55 11.63
C ASN A 113 0.98 4.50 12.73
N PRO A 114 -0.08 4.07 13.46
CA PRO A 114 0.05 3.13 14.59
C PRO A 114 0.33 1.69 14.14
N PHE A 115 0.25 1.40 12.84
CA PHE A 115 0.59 0.11 12.26
C PHE A 115 2.08 -0.02 11.90
N VAL A 116 2.83 1.09 11.95
CA VAL A 116 4.29 1.13 11.81
C VAL A 116 4.90 1.34 13.20
N LYS A 117 5.25 0.25 13.87
CA LYS A 117 5.88 0.25 15.20
C LYS A 117 7.36 0.05 15.06
#